data_AF-A0A1V3RUI3-F1
#
_entry.id   AF-A0A1V3RUI3-F1
#
_cell.length_a   1.000
_cell.length_b   1.000
_cell.length_c   1.000
_cell.angle_alpha   90.00
_cell.angle_beta   90.00
_cell.angle_gamma   90.00
#
_symmetry.space_group_name_H-M   'P 1'
#
loop_
_entity.id
_entity.type
_entity.pdbx_description
1 polymer ?
#
loop_
_entity_poly.entity_id
_entity_poly.type
_entity_poly.pdbx_seq_one_letter_code
_entity_poly.pdbx_strand_id
1 'polypeptide(L)'
;MTTKSLCVLGLGLLAPAAWAADICEPLREQIEVQIAATGTTGFAVIVVDADAEVAGKVVGTCAMGARKLVYVRAGGTPMGAKMVRPVAAPPVARGKDADMITECRDGTVVRGNANCKP
;
A
#
# COMPACT_ATOMS: atom_id res chain seq x y z
N MET A 1 10.39 -22.00 58.80
CA MET A 1 11.25 -21.47 57.72
C MET A 1 10.91 -22.24 56.45
N THR A 2 10.46 -21.71 55.31
CA THR A 2 9.96 -20.41 54.88
C THR A 2 9.25 -20.72 53.55
N THR A 3 7.99 -20.34 53.45
CA THR A 3 7.18 -20.02 52.25
C THR A 3 7.89 -20.00 50.90
N LYS A 4 7.32 -20.67 49.87
CA LYS A 4 6.95 -20.02 48.59
C LYS A 4 6.19 -20.95 47.65
N SER A 5 4.92 -20.62 47.46
CA SER A 5 4.12 -20.98 46.29
C SER A 5 4.89 -20.83 44.99
N LEU A 6 4.68 -21.77 44.06
CA LEU A 6 4.55 -21.39 42.66
C LEU A 6 3.46 -22.22 42.00
N CYS A 7 2.34 -21.55 41.80
CA CYS A 7 1.23 -21.94 40.97
C CYS A 7 1.72 -21.96 39.51
N VAL A 8 1.71 -23.12 38.83
CA VAL A 8 1.75 -23.16 37.36
C VAL A 8 0.37 -23.62 36.90
N LEU A 9 -0.55 -22.66 36.94
CA LEU A 9 -1.73 -22.66 36.09
C LEU A 9 -1.26 -22.19 34.71
N GLY A 10 -1.35 -23.06 33.72
CA GLY A 10 -0.90 -22.73 32.36
C GLY A 10 -1.29 -23.79 31.35
N LEU A 11 -2.57 -24.19 31.38
CA LEU A 11 -3.22 -24.93 30.30
C LEU A 11 -3.33 -24.00 29.08
N GLY A 12 -2.24 -23.87 28.33
CA GLY A 12 -2.23 -23.21 27.03
C GLY A 12 -2.66 -24.21 25.96
N LEU A 13 -3.93 -24.11 25.53
CA LEU A 13 -4.44 -24.83 24.39
C LEU A 13 -3.55 -24.55 23.16
N LEU A 14 -2.86 -25.58 22.65
CA LEU A 14 -2.44 -25.57 21.26
C LEU A 14 -3.71 -25.65 20.42
N ALA A 15 -4.17 -24.53 19.89
CA ALA A 15 -5.13 -24.51 18.81
C ALA A 15 -4.39 -24.85 17.51
N PRO A 16 -4.61 -26.02 16.88
CA PRO A 16 -4.20 -26.23 15.51
C PRO A 16 -5.11 -25.36 14.62
N ALA A 17 -4.66 -24.15 14.30
CA ALA A 17 -5.27 -23.35 13.24
C ALA A 17 -4.89 -23.95 11.88
N ALA A 18 -5.39 -25.15 11.60
CA ALA A 18 -5.33 -25.78 10.29
C ALA A 18 -6.47 -25.23 9.43
N TRP A 19 -6.33 -23.97 9.01
CA TRP A 19 -7.20 -23.40 7.97
C TRP A 19 -6.36 -23.22 6.70
N ALA A 20 -6.47 -24.22 5.84
CA ALA A 20 -5.95 -24.24 4.47
C ALA A 20 -6.75 -23.31 3.54
N ALA A 21 -7.00 -22.08 3.99
CA ALA A 21 -7.57 -21.01 3.20
C ALA A 21 -6.61 -19.82 3.35
N ASP A 22 -5.67 -19.67 2.41
CA ASP A 22 -4.83 -18.48 2.16
C ASP A 22 -5.03 -17.32 3.17
N ILE A 23 -4.56 -17.47 4.43
CA ILE A 23 -4.78 -16.53 5.55
C ILE A 23 -3.94 -15.25 5.36
N CYS A 24 -3.51 -14.95 4.13
CA CYS A 24 -2.64 -13.82 3.82
C CYS A 24 -3.29 -12.47 4.16
N GLU A 25 -4.59 -12.33 3.90
CA GLU A 25 -5.31 -11.07 4.11
C GLU A 25 -5.53 -10.74 5.60
N PRO A 26 -6.12 -11.63 6.42
CA PRO A 26 -6.25 -11.36 7.85
C PRO A 26 -4.88 -11.27 8.55
N LEU A 27 -3.87 -12.01 8.08
CA LEU A 27 -2.50 -11.91 8.63
C LEU A 27 -1.86 -10.56 8.31
N ARG A 28 -2.07 -10.05 7.09
CA ARG A 28 -1.65 -8.69 6.68
C ARG A 28 -2.26 -7.64 7.60
N GLU A 29 -3.58 -7.67 7.75
CA GLU A 29 -4.30 -6.71 8.60
C GLU A 29 -3.83 -6.77 10.06
N GLN A 30 -3.65 -7.98 10.61
CA GLN A 30 -3.15 -8.13 11.98
C GLN A 30 -1.76 -7.51 12.12
N ILE A 31 -0.85 -7.75 11.18
CA ILE A 31 0.49 -7.16 11.19
C ILE A 31 0.41 -5.63 11.08
N GLU A 32 -0.46 -5.09 10.23
CA GLU A 32 -0.66 -3.65 10.09
C GLU A 32 -1.14 -3.01 11.40
N VAL A 33 -2.11 -3.65 12.08
CA VAL A 33 -2.57 -3.21 13.39
C VAL A 33 -1.44 -3.25 14.43
N GLN A 34 -0.65 -4.33 14.46
CA GLN A 34 0.48 -4.43 15.38
C GLN A 34 1.54 -3.35 15.12
N ILE A 35 1.84 -3.05 13.86
CA ILE A 35 2.80 -1.99 13.51
C ILE A 35 2.22 -0.61 13.85
N ALA A 36 0.96 -0.36 13.56
CA ALA A 36 0.29 0.91 13.89
C ALA A 36 0.25 1.14 15.41
N ALA A 37 0.07 0.09 16.21
CA ALA A 37 0.09 0.16 17.68
C ALA A 37 1.43 0.65 18.26
N THR A 38 2.53 0.55 17.49
CA THR A 38 3.84 1.13 17.88
C THR A 38 3.93 2.64 17.63
N GLY A 39 2.88 3.29 17.11
CA GLY A 39 2.89 4.69 16.70
C GLY A 39 3.50 4.92 15.32
N THR A 40 3.81 3.85 14.59
CA THR A 40 4.30 3.94 13.22
C THR A 40 3.18 4.38 12.28
N THR A 41 3.41 5.40 11.45
CA THR A 41 2.45 5.88 10.43
C THR A 41 3.08 5.89 9.04
N GLY A 42 2.25 6.05 7.99
CA GLY A 42 2.73 6.14 6.61
C GLY A 42 3.43 4.86 6.14
N PHE A 43 2.78 3.71 6.28
CA PHE A 43 3.28 2.41 5.84
C PHE A 43 2.12 1.56 5.32
N ALA A 44 2.46 0.48 4.61
CA ALA A 44 1.55 -0.57 4.25
C ALA A 44 2.27 -1.92 4.34
N VAL A 45 1.51 -3.00 4.49
CA VAL A 45 2.02 -4.36 4.33
C VAL A 45 1.42 -4.92 3.05
N ILE A 46 2.24 -5.34 2.09
CA ILE A 46 1.78 -5.93 0.83
C ILE A 46 2.07 -7.42 0.81
N VAL A 47 1.19 -8.19 0.17
CA VAL A 47 1.41 -9.62 -0.09
C VAL A 47 2.00 -9.75 -1.48
N VAL A 48 3.13 -10.45 -1.58
CA VAL A 48 3.80 -10.74 -2.86
C VAL A 48 4.16 -12.21 -2.92
N ASP A 49 4.42 -12.70 -4.12
CA ASP A 49 4.94 -14.05 -4.33
C ASP A 49 6.29 -14.26 -3.62
N ALA A 50 6.57 -15.49 -3.19
CA ALA A 50 7.81 -15.84 -2.49
C ALA A 50 9.05 -15.45 -3.29
N ASP A 51 9.01 -15.67 -4.61
CA ASP A 51 10.15 -15.46 -5.51
C ASP A 51 10.26 -14.00 -6.02
N ALA A 52 9.26 -13.15 -5.74
CA ALA A 52 9.26 -11.78 -6.24
C ALA A 52 10.32 -10.91 -5.55
N GLU A 53 11.13 -10.17 -6.31
CA GLU A 53 12.02 -9.16 -5.75
C GLU A 53 11.22 -7.99 -5.16
N VAL A 54 11.59 -7.54 -3.96
CA VAL A 54 10.89 -6.47 -3.25
C VAL A 54 11.83 -5.42 -2.69
N ALA A 55 11.42 -4.15 -2.78
CA ALA A 55 12.13 -3.01 -2.23
C ALA A 55 11.69 -2.69 -0.77
N GLY A 56 11.32 -3.71 0.00
CA GLY A 56 10.75 -3.58 1.34
C GLY A 56 11.19 -4.68 2.29
N LYS A 57 10.84 -4.54 3.58
CA LYS A 57 11.25 -5.51 4.61
C LYS A 57 10.23 -6.65 4.69
N VAL A 58 10.69 -7.89 4.52
CA VAL A 58 9.82 -9.07 4.75
C VAL A 58 9.51 -9.17 6.24
N VAL A 59 8.23 -9.18 6.59
CA VAL A 59 7.72 -9.25 7.97
C VAL A 59 7.02 -10.56 8.28
N GLY A 60 6.74 -11.39 7.26
CA GLY A 60 6.17 -12.71 7.44
C GLY A 60 5.96 -13.45 6.13
N THR A 61 5.42 -14.66 6.24
CA THR A 61 5.02 -15.51 5.11
C THR A 61 3.65 -16.11 5.37
N CYS A 62 2.87 -16.30 4.31
CA CYS A 62 1.54 -16.92 4.36
C CYS A 62 1.42 -18.00 3.27
N ALA A 63 0.27 -18.68 3.21
CA ALA A 63 0.01 -19.75 2.23
C ALA A 63 1.11 -20.84 2.21
N MET A 64 1.54 -21.28 3.40
CA MET A 64 2.63 -22.26 3.58
C MET A 64 3.98 -21.84 2.94
N GLY A 65 4.21 -20.53 2.79
CA GLY A 65 5.44 -19.99 2.23
C GLY A 65 5.37 -19.63 0.76
N ALA A 66 4.23 -19.86 0.08
CA ALA A 66 4.05 -19.46 -1.32
C ALA A 66 4.03 -17.93 -1.50
N ARG A 67 3.72 -17.18 -0.44
CA ARG A 67 3.71 -15.71 -0.47
C ARG A 67 4.35 -15.13 0.79
N LYS A 68 4.94 -13.95 0.63
CA LYS A 68 5.54 -13.16 1.71
C LYS A 68 4.80 -11.85 1.92
N LEU A 69 4.77 -11.42 3.17
CA LEU A 69 4.24 -10.13 3.59
C LEU A 69 5.40 -9.16 3.73
N VAL A 70 5.30 -8.03 3.03
CA VAL A 70 6.38 -7.07 2.90
C VAL A 70 5.92 -5.71 3.39
N TYR A 71 6.64 -5.22 4.38
CA TYR A 71 6.49 -3.87 4.88
C TYR A 71 7.09 -2.87 3.91
N VAL A 72 6.27 -1.91 3.48
CA VAL A 72 6.65 -0.79 2.64
C VAL A 72 6.30 0.52 3.34
N ARG A 73 7.20 1.50 3.29
CA ARG A 73 6.91 2.87 3.75
C ARG A 73 6.18 3.60 2.64
N ALA A 74 5.21 4.44 2.99
CA ALA A 74 4.46 5.27 2.03
C ALA A 74 5.34 6.26 1.25
N GLY A 75 6.57 6.54 1.72
CA GLY A 75 7.60 7.30 0.99
C GLY A 75 8.50 6.44 0.08
N GLY A 76 8.38 5.12 0.17
CA GLY A 76 8.94 4.17 -0.78
C GLY A 76 7.88 3.90 -1.84
N THR A 77 7.69 4.84 -2.76
CA THR A 77 7.02 4.55 -4.03
C THR A 77 7.64 3.24 -4.56
N PRO A 78 6.87 2.24 -5.02
CA PRO A 78 7.43 1.11 -5.74
C PRO A 78 7.96 1.60 -7.09
N MET A 79 9.05 2.37 -7.08
CA MET A 79 9.85 2.79 -8.24
C MET A 79 10.72 1.64 -8.74
N GLY A 80 10.21 0.40 -8.66
CA GLY A 80 10.89 -0.82 -9.05
C GLY A 80 10.05 -1.75 -9.92
N ALA A 81 8.72 -1.60 -9.95
CA ALA A 81 7.98 -2.13 -11.08
C ALA A 81 8.38 -1.26 -12.26
N LYS A 82 9.14 -1.80 -13.21
CA LYS A 82 9.25 -1.20 -14.53
C LYS A 82 7.83 -0.92 -14.97
N MET A 83 7.45 0.35 -14.92
CA MET A 83 6.44 0.88 -15.80
C MET A 83 6.97 0.54 -17.18
N VAL A 84 6.48 -0.58 -17.73
CA VAL A 84 6.44 -0.77 -19.16
C VAL A 84 5.75 0.49 -19.62
N ARG A 85 6.56 1.45 -20.08
CA ARG A 85 6.09 2.61 -20.80
C ARG A 85 5.19 2.00 -21.87
N PRO A 86 3.87 2.25 -21.87
CA PRO A 86 3.12 1.93 -23.06
C PRO A 86 3.80 2.71 -24.18
N VAL A 87 4.40 1.96 -25.11
CA VAL A 87 4.93 2.56 -26.31
C VAL A 87 3.73 3.19 -27.01
N ALA A 88 3.83 4.51 -27.22
CA ALA A 88 2.97 5.36 -28.03
C ALA A 88 1.67 5.89 -27.40
N ALA A 89 1.80 6.98 -26.64
CA ALA A 89 1.20 8.25 -27.05
C ALA A 89 2.26 9.36 -26.85
N PRO A 90 2.40 10.34 -27.76
CA PRO A 90 3.31 11.45 -27.51
C PRO A 90 2.90 12.16 -26.22
N PRO A 91 3.84 12.72 -25.44
CA PRO A 91 3.50 13.58 -24.33
C PRO A 91 2.86 14.83 -24.93
N VAL A 92 1.53 14.82 -25.08
CA VAL A 92 0.78 16.06 -25.11
C VAL A 92 1.00 16.65 -23.74
N ALA A 93 1.96 17.58 -23.65
CA ALA A 93 2.03 18.52 -22.56
C ALA A 93 0.60 19.02 -22.36
N ARG A 94 -0.06 18.55 -21.31
CA ARG A 94 -1.35 19.09 -20.90
C ARG A 94 -1.02 20.47 -20.35
N GLY A 95 -0.87 21.42 -21.27
CA GLY A 95 -0.76 22.82 -20.96
C GLY A 95 -1.93 23.14 -20.05
N LYS A 96 -1.63 23.70 -18.88
CA LYS A 96 -2.65 24.19 -17.94
C LYS A 96 -3.59 25.20 -18.62
N ASP A 97 -3.14 25.71 -19.76
CA ASP A 97 -3.78 26.64 -20.66
C ASP A 97 -4.89 26.00 -21.49
N ALA A 98 -4.88 24.69 -21.81
CA ALA A 98 -5.89 24.10 -22.71
C ALA A 98 -7.24 23.78 -22.02
N ASP A 99 -7.25 23.80 -20.69
CA ASP A 99 -8.41 23.46 -19.87
C ASP A 99 -9.11 24.69 -19.28
N MET A 100 -8.48 25.87 -19.34
CA MET A 100 -9.08 27.10 -18.83
C MET A 100 -10.18 27.58 -19.78
N ILE A 101 -11.41 27.69 -19.26
CA ILE A 101 -12.53 28.28 -19.97
C ILE A 101 -12.66 29.73 -19.52
N THR A 102 -12.49 30.68 -20.44
CA THR A 102 -12.57 32.12 -20.15
C THR A 102 -13.86 32.68 -20.74
N GLU A 103 -14.71 33.29 -19.91
CA GLU A 103 -15.91 33.99 -20.38
C GLU A 103 -15.59 35.45 -20.68
N CYS A 104 -15.89 35.88 -21.91
CA CYS A 104 -15.76 37.25 -22.36
C CYS A 104 -16.95 38.08 -21.92
N ARG A 105 -16.78 39.40 -21.85
CA ARG A 105 -17.83 40.35 -21.39
C ARG A 105 -19.11 40.32 -22.23
N ASP A 106 -19.03 39.87 -23.48
CA ASP A 106 -20.16 39.67 -24.40
C ASP A 106 -20.91 38.33 -24.19
N GLY A 107 -20.49 37.52 -23.21
CA GLY A 107 -21.06 36.19 -22.95
C GLY A 107 -20.48 35.07 -23.83
N THR A 108 -19.47 35.39 -24.65
CA THR A 108 -18.77 34.38 -25.46
C THR A 108 -17.77 33.59 -24.60
N VAL A 109 -17.79 32.27 -24.72
CA VAL A 109 -16.88 31.37 -24.01
C VAL A 109 -15.70 30.99 -24.91
N VAL A 110 -14.47 31.31 -24.50
CA VAL A 110 -13.24 30.94 -25.22
C VAL A 110 -12.44 29.90 -24.44
N ARG A 111 -11.77 28.99 -25.17
CA ARG A 111 -10.98 27.91 -24.57
C ARG A 111 -9.49 28.24 -24.61
N GLY A 112 -8.88 28.20 -23.45
CA GLY A 112 -7.49 28.47 -23.18
C GLY A 112 -7.08 29.92 -23.27
N ASN A 113 -5.87 30.17 -23.80
CA ASN A 113 -5.26 31.50 -23.84
C ASN A 113 -5.76 32.39 -25.00
N ALA A 114 -6.91 32.05 -25.59
CA ALA A 114 -7.51 32.86 -26.64
C ALA A 114 -8.01 34.20 -26.07
N ASN A 115 -7.74 35.30 -26.78
CA ASN A 115 -8.21 36.62 -26.40
C ASN A 115 -9.65 36.86 -26.89
N CYS A 116 -10.41 37.61 -26.10
CA CYS A 116 -11.71 38.12 -26.54
C CYS A 116 -11.51 39.04 -27.75
N LYS A 117 -12.46 38.98 -28.71
CA LYS A 117 -12.50 39.91 -29.84
C LYS A 117 -12.75 41.33 -29.32
N PRO A 118 -12.14 42.38 -29.92
CA PRO A 118 -12.39 43.77 -29.50
C PRO A 118 -13.85 44.17 -29.62
#